data_AF-A0A3D0JMK6-F1
#
_entry.id   AF-A0A3D0JMK6-F1
#
_cell.length_a   1.000
_cell.length_b   1.000
_cell.length_c   1.000
_cell.angle_alpha   90.00
_cell.angle_beta   90.00
_cell.angle_gamma   90.00
#
_symmetry.space_group_name_H-M   'P 1'
#
loop_
_entity.id
_entity.type
_entity.pdbx_description
1 polymer ?
#
loop_
_entity_poly.entity_id
_entity_poly.type
_entity_poly.pdbx_seq_one_letter_code
_entity_poly.pdbx_strand_id
1 'polypeptide(L)'
;MHKKSKKPLLRTLVAALGFGAMLSASAADPLKVGFVYIGPIGDHGWTYQHEQGRQMLIREMGDKVTTSFVENVPEGADAERVIRNMAKGGYDL
;
A
#
# COMPACT_ATOMS: atom_id res chain seq x y z
N MET A 1 -31.48 63.07 -6.47
CA MET A 1 -31.85 61.71 -6.00
C MET A 1 -31.76 60.73 -7.16
N HIS A 2 -30.66 60.00 -7.34
CA HIS A 2 -30.54 58.87 -8.28
C HIS A 2 -29.36 57.96 -7.84
N LYS A 3 -29.68 56.78 -7.31
CA LYS A 3 -28.73 55.79 -6.79
C LYS A 3 -28.47 54.76 -7.90
N LYS A 4 -27.29 54.74 -8.52
CA LYS A 4 -26.92 53.68 -9.48
C LYS A 4 -26.04 52.63 -8.81
N SER A 5 -26.66 51.51 -8.45
CA SER A 5 -26.01 50.25 -8.09
C SER A 5 -25.83 49.41 -9.35
N LYS A 6 -24.60 48.98 -9.67
CA LYS A 6 -24.30 47.80 -10.50
C LYS A 6 -22.93 47.22 -10.12
N LYS A 7 -22.91 46.21 -9.26
CA LYS A 7 -21.78 45.29 -9.07
C LYS A 7 -22.01 44.05 -9.96
N PRO A 8 -21.23 43.80 -11.03
CA PRO A 8 -21.22 42.50 -11.67
C PRO A 8 -19.79 41.96 -11.74
N LEU A 9 -19.21 41.55 -10.61
CA LEU A 9 -17.90 40.89 -10.60
C LEU A 9 -17.82 39.71 -9.63
N LEU A 10 -18.95 39.28 -9.05
CA LEU A 10 -18.98 38.20 -8.05
C LEU A 10 -19.56 36.87 -8.55
N ARG A 11 -20.02 36.77 -9.80
CA ARG A 11 -20.68 35.55 -10.31
C ARG A 11 -19.78 34.59 -11.08
N THR A 12 -18.53 34.96 -11.38
CA THR A 12 -17.64 34.12 -12.19
C THR A 12 -16.71 33.22 -11.37
N LEU A 13 -16.67 33.35 -10.04
CA LEU A 13 -15.78 32.54 -9.20
C LEU A 13 -16.38 31.19 -8.76
N VAL A 14 -17.70 31.02 -8.88
CA VAL A 14 -18.38 29.79 -8.43
C VAL A 14 -18.25 28.63 -9.44
N ALA A 15 -17.97 28.92 -10.71
CA ALA A 15 -17.80 27.89 -11.74
C ALA A 15 -16.45 27.14 -11.66
N ALA A 16 -15.43 27.71 -11.00
CA ALA A 16 -14.11 27.09 -10.88
C ALA A 16 -14.00 26.09 -9.71
N LEU A 17 -14.88 26.18 -8.70
CA LEU A 17 -14.88 25.29 -7.54
C LEU A 17 -15.59 23.95 -7.80
N GLY A 18 -16.47 23.88 -8.81
CA GLY A 18 -17.24 22.67 -9.13
C GLY A 18 -16.46 21.61 -9.91
N PHE A 19 -15.38 21.99 -10.61
CA PHE A 19 -14.64 21.06 -11.48
C PHE A 19 -13.49 20.32 -10.77
N GLY A 20 -13.04 20.81 -9.61
CA GLY A 20 -11.96 20.16 -8.85
C GLY A 20 -12.40 18.93 -8.04
N ALA A 21 -13.69 18.78 -7.77
CA ALA A 21 -14.22 17.72 -6.91
C ALA A 21 -14.51 16.40 -7.65
N MET A 22 -14.36 16.32 -8.97
CA MET A 22 -14.58 15.10 -9.75
C MET A 22 -13.31 14.26 -10.01
N LEU A 23 -12.13 14.73 -9.58
CA LEU A 23 -10.89 13.96 -9.63
C LEU A 23 -10.50 13.46 -8.23
N SER A 24 -11.40 12.73 -7.57
CA SER A 24 -10.95 11.83 -6.51
C SER A 24 -10.30 10.62 -7.16
N ALA A 25 -8.99 10.70 -7.40
CA ALA A 25 -8.20 9.51 -7.69
C ALA A 25 -8.27 8.59 -6.46
N SER A 26 -8.95 7.44 -6.57
CA SER A 26 -8.86 6.42 -5.54
C SER A 26 -7.46 5.81 -5.61
N ALA A 27 -6.64 6.04 -4.59
CA ALA A 27 -5.43 5.25 -4.43
C ALA A 27 -5.85 3.78 -4.27
N ALA A 28 -5.21 2.88 -5.03
CA ALA A 28 -5.38 1.45 -4.79
C ALA A 28 -4.83 1.11 -3.40
N ASP A 29 -5.46 0.16 -2.72
CA ASP A 29 -4.93 -0.35 -1.46
C ASP A 29 -3.50 -0.91 -1.67
N PRO A 30 -2.60 -0.76 -0.69
CA PRO A 30 -1.24 -1.29 -0.79
C PRO A 30 -1.27 -2.81 -1.01
N LEU A 31 -0.45 -3.32 -1.93
CA LEU A 31 -0.30 -4.76 -2.15
C LEU A 31 0.26 -5.42 -0.88
N LYS A 32 -0.45 -6.41 -0.34
CA LYS A 32 -0.02 -7.10 0.88
C LYS A 32 0.77 -8.37 0.56
N VAL A 33 2.07 -8.37 0.86
CA VAL A 33 3.01 -9.44 0.46
C VAL A 33 3.51 -10.25 1.66
N GLY A 34 3.38 -11.58 1.60
CA GLY A 34 3.77 -12.52 2.65
C GLY A 34 5.08 -13.22 2.33
N PHE A 35 5.99 -13.29 3.30
CA PHE A 35 7.27 -13.99 3.15
C PHE A 35 7.35 -15.17 4.13
N VAL A 36 7.59 -16.37 3.63
CA VAL A 36 7.72 -17.58 4.46
C VAL A 36 9.17 -18.06 4.37
N TYR A 37 9.88 -18.05 5.49
CA TYR A 37 11.29 -18.43 5.54
C TYR A 37 11.49 -19.78 6.25
N ILE A 38 12.35 -20.62 5.67
CA ILE A 38 12.72 -21.93 6.22
C ILE A 38 13.56 -21.80 7.50
N GLY A 39 14.49 -20.83 7.52
CA GLY A 39 15.42 -20.61 8.63
C GLY A 39 15.19 -19.27 9.34
N PRO A 40 16.05 -18.93 10.32
CA PRO A 40 16.02 -17.64 10.97
C PRO A 40 16.70 -16.58 10.10
N ILE A 41 16.26 -15.32 10.21
CA ILE A 41 16.90 -14.19 9.52
C ILE A 41 18.39 -14.04 9.89
N GLY A 42 18.75 -14.46 11.11
CA GLY A 42 20.13 -14.46 11.60
C GLY A 42 21.06 -15.52 11.01
N ASP A 43 20.67 -16.23 9.95
CA ASP A 43 21.51 -17.25 9.31
C ASP A 43 22.72 -16.68 8.55
N HIS A 44 22.76 -15.36 8.33
CA HIS A 44 23.79 -14.65 7.55
C HIS A 44 24.02 -15.23 6.15
N GLY A 45 23.02 -15.92 5.60
CA GLY A 45 23.10 -16.66 4.35
C GLY A 45 21.80 -16.55 3.59
N TRP A 46 21.11 -17.67 3.39
CA TRP A 46 19.95 -17.76 2.51
C TRP A 46 18.78 -16.88 2.98
N THR A 47 18.32 -17.08 4.21
CA THR A 47 17.17 -16.35 4.76
C THR A 47 17.51 -14.88 4.92
N TYR A 48 18.73 -14.57 5.37
CA TYR A 48 19.21 -13.20 5.45
C TYR A 48 19.12 -12.47 4.11
N GLN A 49 19.54 -13.09 3.00
CA GLN A 49 19.48 -12.47 1.67
C GLN A 49 18.04 -12.27 1.20
N HIS A 50 17.13 -13.22 1.46
CA HIS A 50 15.70 -13.02 1.20
C HIS A 50 15.12 -11.85 1.99
N GLU A 51 15.51 -11.71 3.25
CA GLU A 51 15.11 -10.57 4.07
C GLU A 51 15.70 -9.25 3.55
N GLN A 52 16.95 -9.22 3.10
CA GLN A 52 17.51 -8.03 2.43
C GLN A 52 16.70 -7.65 1.20
N GLY A 53 16.24 -8.64 0.41
CA GLY A 53 15.33 -8.44 -0.71
C GLY A 53 13.99 -7.83 -0.29
N ARG A 54 13.36 -8.34 0.77
CA ARG A 54 12.12 -7.76 1.33
C ARG A 54 12.30 -6.32 1.80
N GLN A 55 13.43 -6.03 2.45
CA GLN A 55 13.76 -4.67 2.87
C GLN A 55 13.99 -3.73 1.69
N MET A 56 14.62 -4.21 0.61
CA MET A 56 14.72 -3.45 -0.65
C MET A 56 13.34 -3.19 -1.25
N LEU A 57 12.45 -4.19 -1.31
CA LEU A 57 11.07 -4.02 -1.79
C LEU A 57 10.35 -2.89 -1.02
N ILE A 58 10.44 -2.87 0.31
CA ILE A 58 9.85 -1.81 1.13
C ILE A 58 10.44 -0.43 0.79
N ARG A 59 11.77 -0.33 0.64
CA ARG A 59 12.44 0.94 0.33
C ARG A 59 12.04 1.49 -1.03
N GLU A 60 11.98 0.63 -2.05
CA GLU A 60 11.70 1.04 -3.43
C GLU A 60 10.21 1.29 -3.69
N MET A 61 9.32 0.54 -3.04
CA MET A 61 7.88 0.60 -3.30
C MET A 61 7.11 1.45 -2.29
N GLY A 62 7.67 1.71 -1.11
CA GLY A 62 7.09 2.58 -0.10
C GLY A 62 5.67 2.18 0.31
N ASP A 63 4.76 3.15 0.23
CA ASP A 63 3.35 3.02 0.59
C ASP A 63 2.52 2.11 -0.33
N LYS A 64 3.08 1.68 -1.46
CA LYS A 64 2.40 0.78 -2.41
C LYS A 64 2.40 -0.68 -1.95
N VAL A 65 3.19 -1.03 -0.94
CA VAL A 65 3.28 -2.41 -0.42
C VAL A 65 3.19 -2.41 1.10
N THR A 66 2.58 -3.45 1.64
CA THR A 66 2.74 -3.85 3.04
C THR A 66 3.27 -5.26 3.08
N THR A 67 4.23 -5.55 3.95
CA THR A 67 4.84 -6.88 3.99
C THR A 67 4.88 -7.44 5.40
N SER A 68 4.83 -8.77 5.50
CA SER A 68 5.05 -9.50 6.75
C SER A 68 5.81 -10.78 6.46
N PHE A 69 6.41 -11.37 7.49
CA PHE A 69 7.16 -12.61 7.35
C PHE A 69 6.89 -13.55 8.52
N VAL A 70 7.11 -14.84 8.28
CA VAL A 70 7.22 -15.88 9.32
C VAL A 70 8.50 -16.66 9.06
N GLU A 71 9.36 -16.75 10.07
CA GLU A 71 10.62 -17.49 10.01
C GLU A 71 10.52 -18.87 10.69
N ASN A 72 11.55 -19.69 10.46
CA ASN A 72 11.65 -21.06 11.01
C ASN A 72 10.45 -21.94 10.66
N VAL A 73 9.97 -21.88 9.40
CA VAL A 73 8.85 -22.69 8.93
C VAL A 73 9.38 -23.97 8.27
N PRO A 74 9.20 -25.15 8.89
CA PRO A 74 9.61 -26.40 8.29
C PRO A 74 8.79 -26.73 7.04
N GLU A 75 9.39 -27.49 6.13
CA GLU A 75 8.71 -28.00 4.94
C GLU A 75 7.54 -28.93 5.28
N GLY A 76 6.69 -29.18 4.29
CA GLY A 76 5.54 -30.08 4.43
C GLY A 76 4.33 -29.41 5.09
N ALA A 77 3.72 -30.08 6.06
CA ALA A 77 2.42 -29.67 6.62
C ALA A 77 2.45 -28.30 7.31
N ASP A 78 3.57 -27.94 7.94
CA ASP A 78 3.72 -26.63 8.58
C ASP A 78 3.82 -25.49 7.56
N ALA A 79 4.62 -25.66 6.51
CA ALA A 79 4.66 -24.73 5.39
C ALA A 79 3.28 -24.54 4.75
N GLU A 80 2.58 -25.64 4.45
CA GLU A 80 1.22 -25.56 3.89
C GLU A 80 0.28 -24.76 4.80
N ARG A 81 0.28 -25.04 6.10
CA ARG A 81 -0.55 -24.35 7.08
C ARG A 81 -0.23 -22.85 7.12
N VAL A 82 1.05 -22.48 7.19
CA VAL A 82 1.47 -21.07 7.26
C VAL A 82 1.06 -20.32 5.98
N ILE A 83 1.37 -20.88 4.82
CA ILE A 83 1.04 -20.27 3.52
C ILE A 83 -0.48 -20.11 3.37
N ARG A 84 -1.26 -21.13 3.72
CA ARG A 84 -2.75 -21.03 3.69
C ARG A 84 -3.29 -19.99 4.66
N ASN A 85 -2.68 -19.85 5.84
CA ASN A 85 -3.10 -18.84 6.80
C ASN A 85 -2.79 -17.42 6.31
N MET A 86 -1.65 -17.20 5.64
CA MET A 86 -1.37 -15.93 4.96
C MET A 86 -2.39 -15.65 3.87
N ALA A 87 -2.66 -16.61 2.97
CA ALA A 87 -3.68 -16.42 1.94
C ALA A 87 -5.06 -16.06 2.52
N LYS A 88 -5.51 -16.77 3.58
CA LYS A 88 -6.75 -16.44 4.30
C LYS A 88 -6.70 -15.08 5.00
N GLY A 89 -5.51 -14.62 5.40
CA GLY A 89 -5.25 -13.31 6.00
C GLY A 89 -5.20 -12.16 5.00
N GLY A 90 -5.55 -12.40 3.74
CA GLY A 90 -5.63 -11.38 2.68
C GLY A 90 -4.28 -10.89 2.19
N TYR A 91 -3.24 -11.74 2.24
CA TYR A 91 -2.01 -11.49 1.51
C TYR A 91 -2.26 -11.79 0.03
N ASP A 92 -1.98 -10.82 -0.82
CA ASP A 92 -2.22 -10.84 -2.26
C ASP A 92 -1.08 -11.52 -3.03
N LEU A 93 0.11 -11.56 -2.43
CA LEU A 93 1.33 -12.16 -2.98
C LEU A 93 2.12 -12.91 -1.90
#